data_AF-A0A8S0SJA2-F1
#
_entry.id   AF-A0A8S0SJA2-F1
#
_cell.length_a   1.000
_cell.length_b   1.000
_cell.length_c   1.000
_cell.angle_alpha   90.00
_cell.angle_beta   90.00
_cell.angle_gamma   90.00
#
_symmetry.space_group_name_H-M   'P 1'
#
loop_
_entity.id
_entity.type
_entity.pdbx_description
1 polymer ?
#
loop_
_entity_poly.entity_id
_entity_poly.type
_entity_poly.pdbx_seq_one_letter_code
_entity_poly.pdbx_strand_id
1 'polypeptide(L)'
;MGMRYDIFGSNYLHLAAKLSLPSRLDIVTGAALQMQRELQWFKEVGSTVQRKLKEELNSHNKTPKILFTDEHEKLAKKAEDWMKRTAGSSMIVATLIATIMFRTAFTVPRGNKNDTGMPTILETQRIPFLIFMILNALSMFSSSTSLLIFLGIFTARYAEDDFLKSLPTKLISGLTNLFLSIVTMMASFGAGLYLILHENWSWVTVLIIVLTMIPILLFSIFQFPLLIEMTQRTYGAGILDEYKKKSCFAKFRACLIRRNPLRKKRH
;
A
#
# COMPACT_ATOMS: atom_id res chain seq x y z
N MET A 1 23.92 5.86 -32.05
CA MET A 1 22.48 6.15 -32.07
C MET A 1 22.32 7.58 -32.55
N GLY A 2 21.82 7.83 -33.77
CA GLY A 2 21.63 9.22 -34.24
C GLY A 2 20.61 9.95 -33.38
N MET A 3 20.95 11.15 -32.89
CA MET A 3 20.02 12.00 -32.15
C MET A 3 18.88 12.42 -33.09
N ARG A 4 17.70 11.83 -32.91
CA ARG A 4 16.46 12.31 -33.53
C ARG A 4 15.80 13.26 -32.54
N TYR A 5 15.79 14.54 -32.88
CA TYR A 5 14.98 15.54 -32.22
C TYR A 5 13.57 15.51 -32.82
N ASP A 6 12.55 15.83 -32.01
CA ASP A 6 11.21 16.08 -32.54
C ASP A 6 11.14 17.46 -33.23
N ILE A 7 9.97 17.78 -33.79
CA ILE A 7 9.70 19.04 -34.51
C ILE A 7 9.90 20.28 -33.61
N PHE A 8 9.90 20.10 -32.29
CA PHE A 8 10.07 21.12 -31.25
C PHE A 8 11.46 21.05 -30.58
N GLY A 9 12.45 20.46 -31.24
CA GLY A 9 13.79 20.31 -30.68
C GLY A 9 13.84 19.45 -29.41
N SER A 10 12.79 18.66 -29.14
CA SER A 10 12.69 17.84 -27.93
C SER A 10 13.50 16.56 -28.11
N ASN A 11 14.40 16.30 -27.18
CA ASN A 11 15.08 15.02 -27.09
C ASN A 11 14.21 13.95 -26.39
N TYR A 12 14.70 12.70 -26.35
CA TYR A 12 13.97 11.57 -25.73
C TYR A 12 13.56 11.83 -24.27
N LEU A 13 14.34 12.61 -23.50
CA LEU A 13 14.02 12.91 -22.11
C LEU A 13 12.91 13.97 -21.99
N HIS A 14 12.86 14.94 -22.90
CA HIS A 14 11.71 15.86 -23.02
C HIS A 14 10.42 15.13 -23.39
N LEU A 15 10.51 14.11 -24.25
CA LEU A 15 9.34 13.30 -24.60
C LEU A 15 8.86 12.46 -23.41
N ALA A 16 9.78 11.93 -22.60
CA ALA A 16 9.45 11.25 -21.35
C ALA A 16 8.93 12.19 -20.25
N ALA A 17 9.15 13.51 -20.39
CA ALA A 17 8.66 14.52 -19.47
C ALA A 17 7.19 14.91 -19.72
N LYS A 18 6.65 14.62 -20.90
CA LYS A 18 5.25 14.91 -21.24
C LYS A 18 4.33 13.91 -20.56
N LEU A 19 3.25 14.40 -19.96
CA LEU A 19 2.27 13.57 -19.29
C LEU A 19 1.64 12.56 -20.25
N SER A 20 1.69 11.27 -19.91
CA SER A 20 1.03 10.24 -20.71
C SER A 20 -0.49 10.34 -20.56
N LEU A 21 -1.24 10.11 -21.65
CA LEU A 21 -2.71 10.15 -21.62
C LEU A 21 -3.21 9.19 -20.54
N PRO A 22 -4.12 9.59 -19.63
CA PRO A 22 -4.51 8.76 -18.50
C PRO A 22 -4.96 7.39 -19.00
N SER A 23 -4.17 6.35 -18.71
CA SER A 23 -4.62 4.97 -18.88
C SER A 23 -5.87 4.80 -18.03
N ARG A 24 -6.88 4.08 -18.55
CA ARG A 24 -8.24 3.88 -17.99
C ARG A 24 -8.35 3.31 -16.55
N LEU A 25 -7.28 3.30 -15.77
CA LEU A 25 -7.28 2.84 -14.37
C LEU A 25 -7.65 3.99 -13.43
N ASP A 26 -8.96 4.05 -13.20
CA ASP A 26 -9.71 4.58 -12.06
C ASP A 26 -9.17 5.74 -11.21
N ILE A 27 -10.06 6.74 -11.13
CA ILE A 27 -9.92 8.13 -10.70
C ILE A 27 -9.58 8.32 -9.21
N VAL A 28 -9.60 7.27 -8.39
CA VAL A 28 -9.47 7.40 -6.93
C VAL A 28 -8.13 6.86 -6.43
N THR A 29 -7.70 5.64 -6.77
CA THR A 29 -6.39 5.10 -6.33
C THR A 29 -5.23 5.54 -7.22
N GLY A 30 -5.55 6.02 -8.44
CA GLY A 30 -4.60 6.20 -9.53
C GLY A 30 -3.69 7.42 -9.43
N ALA A 31 -4.08 8.54 -8.83
CA ALA A 31 -3.30 9.79 -8.98
C ALA A 31 -1.89 9.70 -8.37
N ALA A 32 -1.76 9.19 -7.14
CA ALA A 32 -0.46 9.03 -6.48
C ALA A 32 0.38 7.92 -7.13
N LEU A 33 -0.22 6.79 -7.49
CA LEU A 33 0.46 5.69 -8.16
C LEU A 33 0.85 6.04 -9.60
N GLN A 34 0.07 6.88 -10.28
CA GLN A 34 0.37 7.43 -11.60
C GLN A 34 1.54 8.40 -11.48
N MET A 35 1.50 9.35 -10.53
CA MET A 35 2.60 10.28 -10.29
C MET A 35 3.91 9.52 -9.99
N GLN A 36 3.84 8.49 -9.14
CA GLN A 36 4.99 7.63 -8.84
C GLN A 36 5.53 6.93 -10.10
N ARG A 37 4.64 6.42 -10.97
CA ARG A 37 5.04 5.73 -12.21
C ARG A 37 5.65 6.67 -13.24
N GLU A 38 5.05 7.83 -13.46
CA GLU A 38 5.58 8.84 -14.39
C GLU A 38 6.97 9.29 -13.93
N LEU A 39 7.16 9.50 -12.63
CA LEU A 39 8.45 9.88 -12.08
C LEU A 39 9.49 8.75 -12.16
N GLN A 40 9.08 7.49 -11.98
CA GLN A 40 9.94 6.32 -12.16
C GLN A 40 10.38 6.18 -13.63
N TRP A 41 9.43 6.33 -14.57
CA TRP A 41 9.71 6.33 -16.00
C TRP A 41 10.69 7.44 -16.38
N PHE A 42 10.46 8.67 -15.91
CA PHE A 42 11.33 9.80 -16.16
C PHE A 42 12.77 9.56 -15.66
N LYS A 43 12.94 8.97 -14.47
CA LYS A 43 14.26 8.60 -13.94
C LYS A 43 14.93 7.46 -14.70
N GLU A 44 14.17 6.44 -15.13
CA GLU A 44 14.68 5.32 -15.93
C GLU A 44 15.14 5.76 -17.33
N VAL A 45 14.37 6.62 -17.99
CA VAL A 45 14.80 7.22 -19.27
C VAL A 45 16.01 8.12 -19.04
N GLY A 46 15.98 8.92 -17.97
CA GLY A 46 17.09 9.80 -17.59
C GLY A 46 18.39 9.06 -17.23
N SER A 47 18.34 7.83 -16.73
CA SER A 47 19.55 7.04 -16.46
C SER A 47 20.17 6.44 -17.73
N THR A 48 19.36 6.26 -18.78
CA THR A 48 19.79 5.67 -20.06
C THR A 48 20.38 6.71 -21.03
N VAL A 49 19.96 7.98 -20.89
CA VAL A 49 20.33 9.06 -21.80
C VAL A 49 21.64 9.76 -21.35
N GLN A 50 22.47 10.21 -22.30
CA GLN A 50 23.71 10.94 -22.01
C GLN A 50 23.46 12.23 -21.21
N ARG A 51 24.41 12.60 -20.34
CA ARG A 51 24.30 13.76 -19.43
C ARG A 51 23.96 15.07 -20.16
N LYS A 52 24.51 15.29 -21.36
CA LYS A 52 24.26 16.51 -22.16
C LYS A 52 22.77 16.75 -22.44
N LEU A 53 22.02 15.69 -22.75
CA LEU A 53 20.59 15.80 -23.06
C LEU A 53 19.72 16.13 -21.84
N LYS A 54 20.25 16.03 -20.62
CA LYS A 54 19.53 16.43 -19.39
C LYS A 54 19.48 17.94 -19.20
N GLU A 55 20.45 18.64 -19.78
CA GLU A 55 20.64 20.09 -19.66
C GLU A 55 20.25 20.83 -20.96
N GLU A 56 19.98 20.09 -22.04
CA GLU A 56 19.48 20.64 -23.30
C GLU A 56 18.12 21.33 -23.12
N LEU A 57 17.94 22.40 -23.86
CA LEU A 57 16.71 23.16 -23.93
C LEU A 57 15.92 22.76 -25.17
N ASN A 58 14.61 22.56 -25.02
CA ASN A 58 13.71 22.45 -26.17
C ASN A 58 13.44 23.82 -26.82
N SER A 59 12.63 23.85 -27.89
CA SER A 59 12.21 25.09 -28.56
C SER A 59 11.45 26.09 -27.66
N HIS A 60 11.04 25.67 -26.46
CA HIS A 60 10.40 26.52 -25.45
C HIS A 60 11.36 26.97 -24.33
N ASN A 61 12.68 26.80 -24.51
CA ASN A 61 13.70 27.11 -23.50
C ASN A 61 13.47 26.39 -22.16
N LYS A 62 12.88 25.20 -22.16
CA LYS A 62 12.72 24.37 -20.97
C LYS A 62 13.70 23.21 -21.00
N THR A 63 14.25 22.86 -19.84
CA THR A 63 14.95 21.58 -19.66
C THR A 63 13.93 20.45 -19.45
N PRO A 64 14.31 19.18 -19.65
CA PRO A 64 13.41 18.05 -19.43
C PRO A 64 12.83 18.01 -18.01
N LYS A 65 13.61 18.44 -17.00
CA LYS A 65 13.16 18.47 -15.60
C LYS A 65 12.09 19.53 -15.37
N ILE A 66 12.30 20.74 -15.87
CA ILE A 66 11.32 21.84 -15.75
C ILE A 66 10.04 21.47 -16.51
N LEU A 67 10.18 20.88 -17.70
CA LEU A 67 9.03 20.41 -18.47
C LEU A 67 8.23 19.34 -17.73
N PHE A 68 8.90 18.41 -17.03
CA PHE A 68 8.22 17.39 -16.23
C PHE A 68 7.39 18.01 -15.10
N THR A 69 7.99 18.93 -14.33
CA THR A 69 7.31 19.66 -13.25
C THR A 69 6.06 20.38 -13.75
N ASP A 70 6.17 21.13 -14.86
CA ASP A 70 5.05 21.89 -15.41
C ASP A 70 3.90 20.99 -15.90
N GLU A 71 4.22 19.90 -16.61
CA GLU A 71 3.22 18.96 -17.14
C GLU A 71 2.53 18.15 -16.03
N HIS A 72 3.23 17.89 -14.92
CA HIS A 72 2.75 17.03 -13.84
C HIS A 72 2.23 17.79 -12.61
N GLU A 73 2.27 19.12 -12.58
CA GLU A 73 1.83 19.95 -11.44
C GLU A 73 0.41 19.59 -10.97
N LYS A 74 -0.54 19.52 -11.90
CA LYS A 74 -1.95 19.16 -11.60
C LYS A 74 -2.09 17.73 -11.07
N LEU A 75 -1.27 16.80 -11.58
CA LEU A 75 -1.29 15.40 -11.13
C LEU A 75 -0.66 15.28 -9.74
N ALA A 76 0.46 15.97 -9.49
CA ALA A 76 1.13 16.03 -8.19
C ALA A 76 0.20 16.57 -7.10
N LYS A 77 -0.55 17.64 -7.40
CA LYS A 77 -1.55 18.19 -6.47
C LYS A 77 -2.68 17.18 -6.16
N LYS A 78 -3.21 16.49 -7.17
CA LYS A 78 -4.21 15.43 -6.97
C LYS A 78 -3.66 14.25 -6.17
N ALA A 79 -2.40 13.88 -6.41
CA ALA A 79 -1.70 12.84 -5.68
C ALA A 79 -1.54 13.21 -4.20
N GLU A 80 -1.10 14.45 -3.92
CA GLU A 80 -0.99 15.00 -2.57
C GLU A 80 -2.35 14.98 -1.84
N ASP A 81 -3.39 15.52 -2.47
CA ASP A 81 -4.74 15.56 -1.88
C ASP A 81 -5.25 14.15 -1.57
N TRP A 82 -5.02 13.20 -2.48
CA TRP A 82 -5.40 11.81 -2.28
C TRP A 82 -4.64 11.16 -1.11
N MET A 83 -3.33 11.38 -1.02
CA MET A 83 -2.51 10.84 0.07
C MET A 83 -2.92 11.43 1.43
N LYS A 84 -3.18 12.74 1.52
CA LYS A 84 -3.66 13.39 2.74
C LYS A 84 -5.04 12.89 3.16
N ARG A 85 -5.97 12.75 2.21
CA ARG A 85 -7.32 12.20 2.48
C ARG A 85 -7.25 10.76 2.98
N THR A 86 -6.44 9.91 2.32
CA THR A 86 -6.28 8.50 2.69
C THR A 86 -5.56 8.33 4.03
N ALA A 87 -4.53 9.14 4.29
CA ALA A 87 -3.86 9.17 5.58
C ALA A 87 -4.84 9.63 6.68
N GLY A 88 -5.59 10.71 6.45
CA GLY A 88 -6.57 11.22 7.40
C GLY A 88 -7.66 10.20 7.75
N SER A 89 -8.26 9.54 6.74
CA SER A 89 -9.25 8.48 6.99
C SER A 89 -8.65 7.31 7.78
N SER A 90 -7.42 6.92 7.48
CA SER A 90 -6.73 5.82 8.17
C SER A 90 -6.33 6.20 9.60
N MET A 91 -5.96 7.45 9.86
CA MET A 91 -5.68 7.97 11.21
C MET A 91 -6.91 7.90 12.11
N ILE A 92 -8.10 8.21 11.58
CA ILE A 92 -9.36 8.08 12.34
C ILE A 92 -9.57 6.63 12.78
N VAL A 93 -9.43 5.67 11.85
CA VAL A 93 -9.56 4.24 12.14
C VAL A 93 -8.51 3.79 13.16
N ALA A 94 -7.24 4.19 12.98
CA ALA A 94 -6.15 3.85 13.90
C ALA A 94 -6.41 4.40 15.31
N THR A 95 -6.85 5.65 15.41
CA THR A 95 -7.17 6.30 16.69
C THR A 95 -8.31 5.56 17.39
N LEU A 96 -9.38 5.22 16.65
CA LEU A 96 -10.51 4.48 17.19
C LEU A 96 -10.08 3.10 17.75
N ILE A 97 -9.26 2.36 17.01
CA ILE A 97 -8.75 1.06 17.48
C ILE A 97 -7.91 1.25 18.75
N ALA A 98 -6.99 2.21 18.77
CA ALA A 98 -6.15 2.47 19.94
C ALA A 98 -6.99 2.81 21.19
N THR A 99 -8.03 3.65 21.04
CA THR A 99 -8.94 4.00 22.15
C THR A 99 -9.74 2.79 22.64
N ILE A 100 -10.30 1.98 21.73
CA ILE A 100 -11.07 0.79 22.09
C ILE A 100 -10.18 -0.23 22.80
N MET A 101 -8.96 -0.45 22.29
CA MET A 101 -8.02 -1.41 22.88
C MET A 101 -7.51 -0.96 24.24
N PHE A 102 -7.16 0.32 24.39
CA PHE A 102 -6.83 0.90 25.68
C PHE A 102 -7.96 0.73 26.70
N ARG A 103 -9.20 1.06 26.33
CA ARG A 103 -10.36 0.90 27.22
C ARG A 103 -10.57 -0.55 27.62
N THR A 104 -10.53 -1.47 26.66
CA THR A 104 -10.75 -2.89 26.92
C THR A 104 -9.67 -3.49 27.82
N ALA A 105 -8.40 -3.09 27.69
CA ALA A 105 -7.32 -3.55 28.56
C ALA A 105 -7.59 -3.32 30.06
N PHE A 106 -8.28 -2.22 30.42
CA PHE A 106 -8.60 -1.87 31.80
C PHE A 106 -10.02 -2.25 32.24
N THR A 107 -10.90 -2.62 31.32
CA THR A 107 -12.31 -2.91 31.62
C THR A 107 -12.67 -4.39 31.54
N VAL A 108 -11.76 -5.26 31.09
CA VAL A 108 -11.99 -6.71 31.14
C VAL A 108 -12.23 -7.16 32.57
N PRO A 109 -13.35 -7.87 32.86
CA PRO A 109 -13.67 -8.30 34.20
C PRO A 109 -12.54 -9.17 34.73
N ARG A 110 -11.89 -8.69 35.79
CA ARG A 110 -10.88 -9.41 36.56
C ARG A 110 -11.62 -10.05 37.72
N GLY A 111 -12.21 -11.23 37.48
CA GLY A 111 -13.15 -11.86 38.39
C GLY A 111 -12.60 -11.93 39.81
N ASN A 112 -13.31 -11.35 40.76
CA ASN A 112 -12.94 -11.34 42.17
C ASN A 112 -13.87 -12.31 42.91
N LYS A 113 -13.32 -13.33 43.60
CA LYS A 113 -14.03 -14.01 44.68
C LYS A 113 -13.52 -13.43 45.99
N ASN A 114 -14.46 -12.90 46.78
CA ASN A 114 -14.22 -12.12 47.99
C ASN A 114 -13.58 -12.88 49.18
N ASP A 115 -13.10 -14.11 48.99
CA ASP A 115 -12.56 -14.94 50.09
C ASP A 115 -11.08 -15.30 49.95
N THR A 116 -10.43 -14.94 48.83
CA THR A 116 -8.98 -15.15 48.68
C THR A 116 -8.50 -14.12 47.68
N GLY A 117 -7.63 -13.19 48.09
CA GLY A 117 -7.32 -11.93 47.37
C GLY A 117 -6.73 -12.04 45.96
N MET A 118 -6.80 -13.19 45.28
CA MET A 118 -6.45 -13.37 43.87
C MET A 118 -7.68 -13.47 42.95
N PRO A 119 -7.63 -12.86 41.76
CA PRO A 119 -8.74 -12.92 40.82
C PRO A 119 -8.90 -14.34 40.24
N THR A 120 -10.08 -14.93 40.40
CA THR A 120 -10.40 -16.32 40.06
C THR A 120 -10.19 -16.66 38.56
N ILE A 121 -10.23 -15.66 37.69
CA ILE A 121 -9.98 -15.81 36.23
C ILE A 121 -8.50 -16.16 35.94
N LEU A 122 -7.56 -15.72 36.78
CA LEU A 122 -6.14 -16.02 36.61
C LEU A 122 -5.79 -17.49 36.93
N GLU A 123 -6.64 -18.19 37.67
CA GLU A 123 -6.36 -19.54 38.15
C GLU A 123 -6.93 -20.62 37.22
N THR A 124 -8.13 -20.42 36.68
CA THR A 124 -8.78 -21.40 35.77
C THR A 124 -8.61 -21.08 34.28
N GLN A 125 -8.45 -19.81 33.89
CA GLN A 125 -8.41 -19.35 32.49
C GLN A 125 -7.18 -18.49 32.16
N ARG A 126 -6.02 -18.84 32.73
CA ARG A 126 -4.76 -18.09 32.57
C ARG A 126 -4.31 -17.91 31.13
N ILE A 127 -4.42 -18.97 30.32
CA ILE A 127 -3.94 -19.00 28.93
C ILE A 127 -4.72 -18.03 28.03
N PRO A 128 -6.07 -18.13 27.92
CA PRO A 128 -6.85 -17.20 27.09
C PRO A 128 -6.75 -15.75 27.60
N PHE A 129 -6.59 -15.53 28.91
CA PHE A 129 -6.37 -14.20 29.47
C PHE A 129 -5.03 -13.59 29.05
N LEU A 130 -3.94 -14.37 29.08
CA LEU A 130 -2.64 -13.91 28.57
C LEU A 130 -2.69 -13.62 27.07
N ILE A 131 -3.32 -14.50 26.28
CA ILE A 131 -3.50 -14.30 24.83
C ILE A 131 -4.29 -13.00 24.58
N PHE A 132 -5.37 -12.78 25.33
CA PHE A 132 -6.17 -11.55 25.26
C PHE A 132 -5.30 -10.30 25.48
N MET A 133 -4.52 -10.28 26.57
CA MET A 133 -3.68 -9.13 26.94
C MET A 133 -2.58 -8.86 25.91
N ILE A 134 -1.91 -9.91 25.41
CA ILE A 134 -0.85 -9.78 24.40
C ILE A 134 -1.42 -9.24 23.08
N LEU A 135 -2.54 -9.79 22.62
CA LEU A 135 -3.19 -9.35 21.37
C LEU A 135 -3.73 -7.92 21.48
N ASN A 136 -4.30 -7.56 22.64
CA ASN A 136 -4.76 -6.21 22.92
C ASN A 136 -3.59 -5.20 22.83
N ALA A 137 -2.48 -5.51 23.53
CA ALA A 137 -1.29 -4.67 23.50
C ALA A 137 -0.71 -4.55 22.07
N LEU A 138 -0.60 -5.67 21.36
CA LEU A 138 -0.10 -5.69 19.97
C LEU A 138 -0.98 -4.85 19.04
N SER A 139 -2.31 -4.94 19.21
CA SER A 139 -3.26 -4.12 18.46
C SER A 139 -3.10 -2.63 18.75
N MET A 140 -2.98 -2.26 20.03
CA MET A 140 -2.81 -0.87 20.47
C MET A 140 -1.50 -0.26 19.98
N PHE A 141 -0.37 -0.96 20.14
CA PHE A 141 0.94 -0.49 19.68
C PHE A 141 1.00 -0.38 18.16
N SER A 142 0.56 -1.42 17.43
CA SER A 142 0.55 -1.39 15.97
C SER A 142 -0.36 -0.28 15.41
N SER A 143 -1.52 -0.04 16.04
CA SER A 143 -2.39 1.08 15.68
C SER A 143 -1.72 2.44 15.92
N SER A 144 -1.06 2.60 17.06
CA SER A 144 -0.34 3.83 17.41
C SER A 144 0.81 4.10 16.46
N THR A 145 1.57 3.07 16.08
CA THR A 145 2.63 3.16 15.06
C THR A 145 2.05 3.57 13.71
N SER A 146 0.94 2.96 13.28
CA SER A 146 0.23 3.33 12.05
C SER A 146 -0.22 4.80 12.06
N LEU A 147 -0.80 5.26 13.18
CA LEU A 147 -1.21 6.65 13.39
C LEU A 147 -0.04 7.62 13.22
N LEU A 148 1.12 7.34 13.84
CA LEU A 148 2.32 8.19 13.72
C LEU A 148 2.86 8.21 12.28
N ILE A 149 2.84 7.08 11.58
CA ILE A 149 3.27 7.01 10.17
C ILE A 149 2.34 7.85 9.29
N PHE A 150 1.02 7.71 9.44
CA PHE A 150 0.06 8.50 8.67
C PHE A 150 0.09 9.98 9.02
N LEU A 151 0.31 10.34 10.28
CA LEU A 151 0.57 11.72 10.68
C LEU A 151 1.83 12.27 9.98
N GLY A 152 2.87 11.44 9.86
CA GLY A 152 4.07 11.76 9.10
C GLY A 152 3.84 11.95 7.59
N ILE A 153 2.81 11.33 7.01
CA ILE A 153 2.37 11.58 5.63
C ILE A 153 1.54 12.87 5.55
N PHE A 154 0.67 13.10 6.53
CA PHE A 154 -0.17 14.29 6.59
C PHE A 154 0.65 15.58 6.72
N THR A 155 1.74 15.53 7.51
CA THR A 155 2.66 16.64 7.80
C THR A 155 3.85 16.73 6.85
N ALA A 156 4.02 15.77 5.93
CA ALA A 156 5.14 15.78 4.99
C ALA A 156 5.09 16.98 4.04
N ARG A 157 6.27 17.47 3.65
CA ARG A 157 6.41 18.37 2.50
C ARG A 157 6.43 17.51 1.24
N TYR A 158 5.45 17.67 0.36
CA TYR A 158 5.27 16.86 -0.86
C TYR A 158 6.21 17.32 -1.98
N ALA A 159 7.52 17.09 -1.82
CA ALA A 159 8.48 17.32 -2.89
C ALA A 159 8.37 16.23 -3.97
N GLU A 160 8.63 16.55 -5.23
CA GLU A 160 8.53 15.59 -6.35
C GLU A 160 9.33 14.31 -6.09
N ASP A 161 10.58 14.41 -5.65
CA ASP A 161 11.45 13.27 -5.39
C ASP A 161 10.95 12.33 -4.28
N ASP A 162 10.15 12.85 -3.34
CA ASP A 162 9.59 12.10 -2.23
C ASP A 162 8.46 11.15 -2.66
N PHE A 163 7.79 11.42 -3.78
CA PHE A 163 6.75 10.54 -4.35
C PHE A 163 7.27 9.20 -4.85
N LEU A 164 8.57 9.05 -5.09
CA LEU A 164 9.12 7.80 -5.66
C LEU A 164 9.17 6.65 -4.68
N LYS A 165 9.57 6.94 -3.45
CA LYS A 165 9.91 5.89 -2.49
C LYS A 165 9.49 6.22 -1.08
N SER A 166 9.78 7.43 -0.59
CA SER A 166 9.53 7.76 0.82
C SER A 166 8.03 7.79 1.14
N LEU A 167 7.22 8.44 0.29
CA LEU A 167 5.76 8.54 0.46
C LEU A 167 5.03 7.19 0.28
N PRO A 168 5.24 6.44 -0.81
CA PRO A 168 4.64 5.12 -0.98
C PRO A 168 5.07 4.13 0.11
N THR A 169 6.34 4.13 0.53
CA THR A 169 6.83 3.24 1.60
C THR A 169 6.17 3.55 2.93
N LYS A 170 6.02 4.84 3.29
CA LYS A 170 5.28 5.25 4.49
C LYS A 170 3.80 4.83 4.41
N LEU A 171 3.17 4.99 3.25
CA LEU A 171 1.78 4.59 3.08
C LEU A 171 1.61 3.07 3.26
N ILE A 172 2.48 2.27 2.62
CA ILE A 172 2.48 0.80 2.73
C ILE A 172 2.74 0.38 4.19
N SER A 173 3.74 0.95 4.86
CA SER A 173 4.06 0.58 6.25
C SER A 173 2.96 0.99 7.22
N GLY A 174 2.31 2.15 7.00
CA GLY A 174 1.15 2.59 7.78
C GLY A 174 -0.04 1.64 7.62
N LEU A 175 -0.38 1.27 6.38
CA LEU A 175 -1.47 0.35 6.08
C LEU A 175 -1.23 -1.07 6.60
N THR A 176 0.00 -1.59 6.49
CA THR A 176 0.36 -2.91 7.04
C THR A 176 0.23 -2.94 8.57
N ASN A 177 0.65 -1.90 9.27
CA ASN A 177 0.44 -1.80 10.72
C ASN A 177 -1.06 -1.68 11.08
N LEU A 178 -1.84 -0.92 10.30
CA LEU A 178 -3.28 -0.83 10.50
C LEU A 178 -3.96 -2.19 10.33
N PHE A 179 -3.56 -2.94 9.30
CA PHE A 179 -4.03 -4.30 9.06
C PHE A 179 -3.70 -5.24 10.22
N LEU A 180 -2.45 -5.25 10.68
CA LEU A 180 -2.02 -6.04 11.83
C LEU A 180 -2.83 -5.68 13.08
N SER A 181 -3.10 -4.39 13.31
CA SER A 181 -3.91 -3.91 14.42
C SER A 181 -5.36 -4.42 14.37
N ILE A 182 -5.99 -4.44 13.20
CA ILE A 182 -7.36 -4.96 13.02
C ILE A 182 -7.43 -6.46 13.27
N VAL A 183 -6.49 -7.23 12.72
CA VAL A 183 -6.44 -8.70 12.91
C VAL A 183 -6.26 -9.03 14.40
N THR A 184 -5.33 -8.35 15.06
CA THR A 184 -5.07 -8.56 16.50
C THR A 184 -6.21 -8.05 17.38
N MET A 185 -6.91 -6.97 16.99
CA MET A 185 -8.12 -6.51 17.67
C MET A 185 -9.23 -7.56 17.60
N MET A 186 -9.49 -8.13 16.41
CA MET A 186 -10.51 -9.17 16.26
C MET A 186 -10.15 -10.43 17.05
N ALA A 187 -8.89 -10.85 17.03
CA ALA A 187 -8.43 -11.98 17.81
C ALA A 187 -8.52 -11.71 19.34
N SER A 188 -8.18 -10.49 19.79
CA SER A 188 -8.35 -10.06 21.19
C SER A 188 -9.83 -10.07 21.58
N PHE A 189 -10.72 -9.55 20.73
CA PHE A 189 -12.16 -9.58 20.98
C PHE A 189 -12.69 -11.02 21.09
N GLY A 190 -12.25 -11.92 20.21
CA GLY A 190 -12.59 -13.34 20.30
C GLY A 190 -12.13 -14.01 21.59
N ALA A 191 -10.89 -13.73 22.02
CA ALA A 191 -10.37 -14.21 23.31
C ALA A 191 -11.15 -13.62 24.49
N GLY A 192 -11.53 -12.34 24.43
CA GLY A 192 -12.35 -11.67 25.44
C GLY A 192 -13.75 -12.30 25.56
N LEU A 193 -14.41 -12.57 24.44
CA LEU A 193 -15.69 -13.29 24.43
C LEU A 193 -15.56 -14.70 24.99
N TYR A 194 -14.49 -15.42 24.65
CA TYR A 194 -14.22 -16.74 25.19
C TYR A 194 -14.11 -16.71 26.72
N LEU A 195 -13.36 -15.76 27.27
CA LEU A 195 -13.22 -15.59 28.73
C LEU A 195 -14.55 -15.33 29.43
N ILE A 196 -15.47 -14.60 28.80
CA ILE A 196 -16.76 -14.22 29.41
C ILE A 196 -17.79 -15.35 29.28
N LEU A 197 -17.82 -16.05 28.15
CA LEU A 197 -18.95 -16.93 27.79
C LEU A 197 -18.64 -18.44 27.87
N HIS A 198 -17.38 -18.86 28.02
CA HIS A 198 -16.97 -20.27 27.93
C HIS A 198 -17.67 -21.19 28.95
N GLU A 199 -17.99 -20.71 30.15
CA GLU A 199 -18.58 -21.56 31.19
C GLU A 199 -20.05 -21.92 30.94
N ASN A 200 -20.79 -21.13 30.16
CA ASN A 200 -22.25 -21.24 30.12
C ASN A 200 -22.81 -21.93 28.85
N TRP A 201 -22.13 -21.88 27.69
CA TRP A 201 -22.74 -22.30 26.41
C TRP A 201 -21.74 -22.90 25.42
N SER A 202 -21.90 -24.18 25.05
CA SER A 202 -21.03 -24.90 24.10
C SER A 202 -21.10 -24.39 22.64
N TRP A 203 -22.19 -23.72 22.24
CA TRP A 203 -22.34 -23.12 20.90
C TRP A 203 -21.60 -21.79 20.72
N VAL A 204 -21.10 -21.19 21.81
CA VAL A 204 -20.41 -19.89 21.79
C VAL A 204 -19.12 -19.92 20.98
N THR A 205 -18.40 -21.04 20.99
CA THR A 205 -17.17 -21.19 20.20
C THR A 205 -17.43 -20.97 18.71
N VAL A 206 -18.54 -21.50 18.19
CA VAL A 206 -18.94 -21.31 16.78
C VAL A 206 -19.23 -19.83 16.50
N LEU A 207 -19.95 -19.15 17.40
CA LEU A 207 -20.26 -17.72 17.28
C LEU A 207 -18.99 -16.86 17.28
N ILE A 208 -18.03 -17.15 18.16
CA ILE A 208 -16.74 -16.44 18.24
C ILE A 208 -15.94 -16.61 16.94
N ILE A 209 -15.87 -17.83 16.40
CA ILE A 209 -15.16 -18.10 15.14
C ILE A 209 -15.82 -17.33 13.99
N VAL A 210 -17.14 -17.40 13.86
CA VAL A 210 -17.85 -16.68 12.78
C VAL A 210 -17.64 -15.18 12.88
N LEU A 211 -17.79 -14.61 14.08
CA LEU A 211 -17.72 -13.17 14.30
C LEU A 211 -16.31 -12.59 14.08
N THR A 212 -15.26 -13.36 14.41
CA THR A 212 -13.87 -12.94 14.17
C THR A 212 -13.45 -13.10 12.71
N MET A 213 -13.93 -14.13 12.02
CA MET A 213 -13.52 -14.43 10.64
C MET A 213 -14.12 -13.47 9.61
N ILE A 214 -15.37 -13.00 9.80
CA ILE A 214 -16.05 -12.13 8.83
C ILE A 214 -15.26 -10.82 8.60
N PRO A 215 -14.89 -10.03 9.63
CA PRO A 215 -14.15 -8.78 9.43
C PRO A 215 -12.75 -9.01 8.88
N ILE A 216 -12.06 -10.08 9.31
CA ILE A 216 -10.71 -10.42 8.84
C ILE A 216 -10.74 -10.75 7.34
N LEU A 217 -11.72 -11.55 6.89
CA LEU A 217 -11.85 -11.93 5.50
C LEU A 217 -12.22 -10.73 4.62
N LEU A 218 -13.22 -9.94 5.03
CA LEU A 218 -13.61 -8.71 4.33
C LEU A 218 -12.41 -7.76 4.19
N PHE A 219 -11.71 -7.49 5.29
CA PHE A 219 -10.57 -6.59 5.26
C PHE A 219 -9.42 -7.14 4.41
N SER A 220 -9.15 -8.45 4.46
CA SER A 220 -8.17 -9.09 3.59
C SER A 220 -8.54 -8.96 2.10
N ILE A 221 -9.81 -9.12 1.73
CA ILE A 221 -10.25 -8.96 0.33
C ILE A 221 -10.02 -7.51 -0.16
N PHE A 222 -10.24 -6.50 0.69
CA PHE A 222 -10.09 -5.10 0.27
C PHE A 222 -8.64 -4.58 0.34
N GLN A 223 -7.90 -4.90 1.40
CA GLN A 223 -6.58 -4.31 1.67
C GLN A 223 -5.44 -5.04 0.96
N PHE A 224 -5.54 -6.36 0.82
CA PHE A 224 -4.46 -7.20 0.30
C PHE A 224 -4.16 -6.95 -1.19
N PRO A 225 -5.17 -6.84 -2.10
CA PRO A 225 -4.92 -6.49 -3.49
C PRO A 225 -4.26 -5.10 -3.64
N LEU A 226 -4.70 -4.14 -2.82
CA LEU A 226 -4.19 -2.78 -2.83
C LEU A 226 -2.74 -2.71 -2.34
N LEU A 227 -2.41 -3.41 -1.24
CA LEU A 227 -1.03 -3.52 -0.74
C LEU A 227 -0.12 -4.25 -1.74
N ILE A 228 -0.59 -5.33 -2.36
CA ILE A 228 0.18 -6.07 -3.38
C ILE A 228 0.45 -5.15 -4.57
N GLU A 229 -0.56 -4.46 -5.08
CA GLU A 229 -0.38 -3.54 -6.20
C GLU A 229 0.61 -2.43 -5.86
N MET A 230 0.47 -1.77 -4.71
CA MET A 230 1.40 -0.73 -4.27
C MET A 230 2.84 -1.25 -4.11
N THR A 231 3.01 -2.45 -3.54
CA THR A 231 4.32 -3.07 -3.34
C THR A 231 4.95 -3.45 -4.66
N GLN A 232 4.18 -4.03 -5.59
CA GLN A 232 4.66 -4.38 -6.93
C GLN A 232 5.02 -3.13 -7.75
N ARG A 233 4.25 -2.04 -7.63
CA ARG A 233 4.56 -0.78 -8.33
C ARG A 233 5.77 -0.07 -7.73
N THR A 234 6.00 -0.18 -6.42
CA THR A 234 7.10 0.51 -5.73
C THR A 234 8.41 -0.26 -5.76
N TYR A 235 8.36 -1.59 -5.64
CA TYR A 235 9.54 -2.46 -5.53
C TYR A 235 9.70 -3.45 -6.68
N GLY A 236 8.76 -3.48 -7.63
CA GLY A 236 8.85 -4.35 -8.81
C GLY A 236 10.00 -3.98 -9.74
N ALA A 237 10.25 -4.86 -10.71
CA ALA A 237 11.25 -4.61 -11.74
C ALA A 237 10.98 -3.28 -12.45
N GLY A 238 12.04 -2.57 -12.83
CA GLY A 238 11.92 -1.30 -13.55
C GLY A 238 11.06 -1.44 -14.80
N ILE A 239 10.39 -0.36 -15.20
CA ILE A 239 9.48 -0.35 -16.36
C ILE A 239 10.22 -0.83 -17.61
N LEU A 240 11.49 -0.46 -17.76
CA LEU A 240 12.36 -0.92 -18.85
C LEU A 240 12.65 -2.43 -18.80
N ASP A 241 12.82 -3.02 -17.61
CA ASP A 241 13.02 -4.46 -17.46
C ASP A 241 11.73 -5.24 -17.76
N GLU A 242 10.57 -4.70 -17.37
CA GLU A 242 9.28 -5.27 -17.73
C GLU A 242 9.07 -5.24 -19.25
N TYR A 243 9.45 -4.13 -19.90
CA TYR A 243 9.39 -4.00 -21.36
C TYR A 243 10.37 -4.94 -22.07
N LYS A 244 11.59 -5.09 -21.55
CA LYS A 244 12.60 -6.02 -22.08
C LYS A 244 12.14 -7.47 -21.95
N LYS A 245 11.51 -7.83 -20.84
CA LYS A 245 10.92 -9.16 -20.60
C LYS A 245 9.74 -9.43 -21.55
N LYS A 246 8.80 -8.48 -21.71
CA LYS A 246 7.68 -8.60 -22.65
C LYS A 246 8.14 -8.65 -24.11
N SER A 247 9.12 -7.85 -24.50
CA SER A 247 9.74 -7.85 -25.83
C SER A 247 10.48 -9.16 -26.12
N CYS A 248 11.21 -9.69 -25.13
CA CYS A 248 11.86 -11.00 -25.24
C CYS A 248 10.82 -12.12 -25.40
N PHE A 249 9.73 -12.07 -24.64
CA PHE A 249 8.64 -13.04 -24.72
C PHE A 249 7.88 -12.95 -26.06
N ALA A 250 7.65 -11.73 -26.57
CA ALA A 250 7.06 -11.51 -27.89
C ALA A 250 7.96 -12.02 -29.03
N LYS A 251 9.28 -11.78 -28.95
CA LYS A 251 10.27 -12.36 -29.88
C LYS A 251 10.31 -13.87 -29.81
N PHE A 252 10.25 -14.46 -28.62
CA PHE A 252 10.20 -15.91 -28.42
C PHE A 252 8.92 -16.52 -29.04
N ARG A 253 7.76 -15.89 -28.80
CA ARG A 253 6.48 -16.29 -29.38
C ARG A 253 6.47 -16.16 -30.91
N ALA A 254 7.04 -15.09 -31.46
CA ALA A 254 7.22 -14.92 -32.89
C ALA A 254 8.16 -15.98 -33.50
N CYS A 255 9.22 -16.38 -32.78
CA CYS A 255 10.14 -17.43 -33.20
C CYS A 255 9.47 -18.83 -33.18
N LEU A 256 8.61 -19.09 -32.19
CA LEU A 256 7.80 -20.31 -32.12
C LEU A 256 6.77 -20.41 -33.26
N ILE A 257 6.13 -19.30 -33.63
CA ILE A 257 5.21 -19.25 -34.77
C ILE A 257 5.96 -19.46 -36.10
N ARG A 258 7.18 -18.93 -36.22
CA ARG A 258 8.02 -19.08 -37.43
C ARG A 258 8.62 -20.49 -37.59
N ARG A 259 8.77 -21.25 -36.49
CA ARG A 259 9.22 -22.65 -36.49
C ARG A 259 8.12 -23.67 -36.77
N ASN A 260 6.86 -23.26 -36.94
CA ASN A 260 5.76 -24.18 -37.20
C ASN A 260 5.16 -23.97 -38.62
N PRO A 261 5.81 -24.48 -39.69
CA PRO A 261 5.34 -24.31 -41.08
C PRO A 261 4.18 -25.25 -41.47
N LEU A 262 3.60 -26.02 -40.53
CA LEU A 262 2.64 -27.10 -40.84
C LEU A 262 1.15 -26.72 -40.74
N ARG A 263 0.79 -25.44 -40.90
CA ARG A 263 -0.63 -25.03 -41.01
C ARG A 263 -0.93 -24.04 -42.14
N LYS A 264 -0.21 -24.16 -43.27
CA LYS A 264 -0.56 -23.44 -44.51
C LYS A 264 -0.71 -24.36 -45.75
N LYS A 265 -0.91 -25.67 -45.53
CA LYS A 265 -1.41 -26.60 -46.55
C LYS A 265 -2.50 -27.48 -45.92
N ARG A 266 -3.72 -26.98 -45.92
CA ARG A 266 -4.89 -27.82 -46.14
C ARG A 266 -5.92 -26.97 -46.88
N HIS A 267 -6.17 -27.40 -48.11
CA HIS A 267 -7.42 -27.18 -48.83
C HIS A 267 -8.62 -27.47 -47.92
#